data_AF-X1QEN0-F1
#
_entry.id   AF-X1QEN0-F1
#
_cell.length_a   1.000
_cell.length_b   1.000
_cell.length_c   1.000
_cell.angle_alpha   90.00
_cell.angle_beta   90.00
_cell.angle_gamma   90.00
#
_symmetry.space_group_name_H-M   'P 1'
#
loop_
_entity.id
_entity.type
_entity.pdbx_description
1 polymer ?
#
loop_
_entity_poly.entity_id
_entity_poly.type
_entity_poly.pdbx_seq_one_letter_code
_entity_poly.pdbx_strand_id
1 'polypeptide(L)' 'MNDQDAIEKELTCKEIFSIFDQIAEAGCLWLLLTGGDPLLRQDFLEIYTYAKKKGFLISLFTNGTLITPRIADHLAE' A
#
# COMPACT_ATOMS: atom_id res chain seq x y z
N MET A 1 19.34 0.80 -14.77
CA MET A 1 18.70 1.52 -13.66
C MET A 1 19.03 0.71 -12.43
N ASN A 2 19.70 1.31 -11.43
CA ASN A 2 20.04 0.61 -10.20
C ASN A 2 18.83 0.64 -9.25
N ASP A 3 18.68 -0.38 -8.39
CA ASP A 3 17.59 -0.47 -7.42
C ASP A 3 17.57 0.74 -6.47
N GLN A 4 18.76 1.27 -6.14
CA GLN A 4 18.92 2.48 -5.35
C GLN A 4 18.19 3.69 -5.98
N ASP A 5 18.33 3.88 -7.30
CA ASP A 5 17.71 4.99 -8.03
C ASP A 5 16.18 4.87 -8.05
N ALA A 6 15.67 3.63 -8.01
CA ALA A 6 14.24 3.36 -7.96
C ALA A 6 13.68 3.68 -6.57
N ILE A 7 14.36 3.23 -5.51
CA ILE A 7 13.97 3.51 -4.12
C ILE A 7 13.95 5.02 -3.84
N GLU A 8 14.91 5.77 -4.35
CA GLU A 8 14.96 7.24 -4.18
C GLU A 8 13.81 7.98 -4.87
N LYS A 9 13.17 7.35 -5.87
CA LYS A 9 12.03 7.92 -6.61
C LYS A 9 10.67 7.45 -6.08
N GLU A 10 10.65 6.46 -5.20
CA GLU A 10 9.42 5.98 -4.58
C GLU A 10 8.81 7.07 -3.70
N LEU A 11 7.48 7.14 -3.72
CA LEU A 11 6.75 8.08 -2.87
C LEU A 11 6.96 7.74 -1.40
N THR A 12 7.07 8.79 -0.58
CA THR A 12 7.05 8.64 0.87
C THR A 12 5.64 8.22 1.34
N CYS A 13 5.58 7.59 2.52
CA CYS A 13 4.32 7.23 3.17
C CYS A 13 3.34 8.42 3.27
N LYS A 14 3.85 9.61 3.58
CA LYS A 14 3.04 10.85 3.70
C LYS A 14 2.44 11.30 2.38
N GLU A 15 3.18 11.19 1.28
CA GLU A 15 2.67 11.55 -0.05
C GLU A 15 1.56 10.58 -0.48
N ILE A 16 1.72 9.30 -0.19
CA ILE A 16 0.68 8.29 -0.45
C ILE A 16 -0.58 8.57 0.37
N PHE A 17 -0.45 8.96 1.64
CA PHE A 17 -1.61 9.33 2.47
C PHE A 17 -2.36 10.54 1.92
N SER A 18 -1.62 11.56 1.47
CA SER A 18 -2.21 12.73 0.82
C SER A 18 -2.98 12.36 -0.45
N ILE A 19 -2.47 11.41 -1.25
CA ILE A 19 -3.19 10.88 -2.42
C ILE A 19 -4.47 10.16 -1.99
N PHE A 20 -4.40 9.31 -0.96
CA PHE A 20 -5.56 8.63 -0.40
C PHE A 20 -6.62 9.59 0.10
N ASP A 21 -6.24 10.70 0.74
CA ASP A 21 -7.16 11.75 1.17
C ASP A 21 -7.90 12.37 -0.02
N GLN A 22 -7.16 12.77 -1.04
CA GLN A 22 -7.71 13.43 -2.23
C GLN A 22 -8.67 12.50 -3.00
N ILE A 23 -8.32 11.24 -3.17
CA ILE A 23 -9.17 10.31 -3.92
C ILE A 23 -10.38 9.83 -3.10
N ALA A 24 -10.26 9.77 -1.76
CA ALA A 24 -11.42 9.53 -0.89
C ALA A 24 -12.42 10.70 -0.99
N GLU A 25 -11.93 11.94 -0.94
CA GLU A 25 -12.76 13.14 -1.12
C GLU A 25 -13.41 13.19 -2.50
N ALA A 26 -12.72 12.70 -3.53
CA ALA A 26 -13.26 12.55 -4.88
C ALA A 26 -14.28 11.40 -5.04
N GLY A 27 -14.56 10.63 -3.97
CA GLY A 27 -15.54 9.54 -3.97
C GLY A 27 -15.02 8.20 -4.48
N CYS A 28 -13.70 7.99 -4.49
CA CYS A 28 -13.13 6.68 -4.80
C CYS A 28 -13.47 5.68 -3.69
N LEU A 29 -14.00 4.51 -4.08
CA LEU A 29 -14.34 3.43 -3.15
C LEU A 29 -13.32 2.29 -3.18
N TRP A 30 -12.73 1.99 -4.34
CA TRP A 30 -11.91 0.80 -4.54
C TRP A 30 -10.46 1.15 -4.85
N LEU A 31 -9.51 0.56 -4.12
CA LEU A 31 -8.08 0.71 -4.35
C LEU A 31 -7.43 -0.61 -4.74
N LEU A 32 -6.58 -0.56 -5.75
CA LEU A 32 -5.66 -1.64 -6.06
C LEU A 32 -4.26 -1.24 -5.59
N LEU A 33 -3.72 -1.99 -4.63
CA LEU A 33 -2.31 -1.89 -4.23
C LEU A 33 -1.51 -2.94 -5.00
N THR A 34 -0.51 -2.48 -5.74
CA THR A 34 0.29 -3.28 -6.69
C THR A 34 1.69 -2.66 -6.84
N GLY A 35 2.42 -3.00 -7.90
CA GLY A 35 3.75 -2.49 -8.25
C GLY A 35 4.60 -3.61 -8.84
N GLY A 36 5.84 -3.73 -8.35
CA GLY A 36 6.61 -4.97 -8.48
C GLY A 36 6.14 -6.02 -7.46
N ASP A 37 6.33 -5.72 -6.16
CA ASP A 37 5.59 -6.37 -5.08
C ASP A 37 5.39 -5.35 -3.93
N PRO A 38 4.15 -5.08 -3.50
CA PRO A 38 3.88 -4.10 -2.46
C PRO A 38 4.47 -4.47 -1.10
N LEU A 39 4.65 -5.77 -0.80
CA LEU A 39 5.21 -6.24 0.48
C LEU A 39 6.72 -5.98 0.63
N LEU A 40 7.41 -5.55 -0.44
CA LEU A 40 8.81 -5.12 -0.36
C LEU A 40 8.98 -3.79 0.36
N ARG A 41 7.93 -2.96 0.42
CA ARG A 41 7.96 -1.69 1.13
C ARG A 41 7.92 -1.91 2.64
N GLN A 42 8.89 -1.36 3.36
CA GLN A 42 8.96 -1.46 4.82
C GLN A 42 7.77 -0.79 5.52
N ASP A 43 7.17 0.21 4.87
CA ASP A 43 6.01 0.98 5.35
C ASP A 43 4.66 0.45 4.81
N PHE A 44 4.64 -0.70 4.13
CA PHE A 44 3.43 -1.21 3.47
C PHE A 44 2.25 -1.39 4.42
N LEU A 45 2.45 -1.98 5.61
CA LEU A 45 1.34 -2.21 6.55
C LEU A 45 0.76 -0.89 7.08
N GLU A 46 1.57 0.16 7.19
CA GLU A 46 1.10 1.49 7.56
C GLU A 46 0.20 2.06 6.45
N ILE A 47 0.65 1.95 5.19
CA ILE A 47 -0.09 2.35 3.99
C ILE A 47 -1.42 1.60 3.88
N TYR A 48 -1.39 0.27 4.01
CA TYR A 48 -2.58 -0.57 3.97
C TYR A 48 -3.58 -0.17 5.07
N THR A 49 -3.09 0.01 6.30
CA THR A 49 -3.94 0.39 7.45
C THR A 49 -4.57 1.77 7.25
N TYR A 50 -3.81 2.72 6.72
CA TYR A 50 -4.33 4.05 6.44
C TYR A 50 -5.45 4.00 5.40
N ALA A 51 -5.24 3.26 4.31
CA ALA A 51 -6.26 3.05 3.28
C ALA A 51 -7.54 2.41 3.85
N LYS A 52 -7.41 1.36 4.69
CA LYS A 52 -8.55 0.73 5.37
C LYS A 52 -9.31 1.72 6.23
N LYS A 53 -8.61 2.55 7.02
CA LYS A 53 -9.21 3.59 7.88
C LYS A 53 -9.93 4.69 7.09
N LYS A 54 -9.52 4.94 5.84
CA LYS A 54 -10.22 5.86 4.93
C LYS A 54 -11.49 5.26 4.31
N GLY A 55 -11.74 3.97 4.53
CA GLY A 55 -12.95 3.28 4.08
C GLY A 55 -12.84 2.65 2.69
N PHE A 56 -11.62 2.53 2.15
CA PHE A 56 -11.44 1.89 0.85
C PHE A 56 -11.65 0.38 0.90
N LEU A 57 -12.22 -0.16 -0.16
CA LEU A 57 -12.18 -1.58 -0.50
C LEU A 57 -10.86 -1.86 -1.21
N ILE A 58 -10.01 -2.71 -0.63
CA ILE A 58 -8.64 -2.89 -1.11
C ILE A 58 -8.50 -4.25 -1.79
N SER A 59 -8.04 -4.23 -3.04
CA SER A 59 -7.42 -5.39 -3.69
C SER A 59 -5.90 -5.29 -3.57
N LEU A 60 -5.27 -6.38 -3.15
CA LEU A 60 -3.82 -6.48 -3.05
C LEU A 60 -3.29 -7.44 -4.11
N PHE A 61 -2.48 -6.93 -5.03
CA PHE A 61 -1.74 -7.75 -6.00
C PHE A 61 -0.30 -7.92 -5.51
N THR A 62 0.02 -9.12 -5.05
CA THR A 62 1.35 -9.54 -4.56
C THR A 62 1.66 -10.93 -5.10
N ASN A 63 2.94 -11.27 -5.23
CA ASN A 63 3.38 -12.63 -5.52
C ASN A 63 3.26 -13.56 -4.30
N GLY A 64 3.00 -13.01 -3.11
CA GLY A 64 2.72 -13.75 -1.89
C GLY A 64 3.94 -14.34 -1.17
N THR A 65 5.15 -14.22 -1.73
CA THR A 65 6.36 -14.85 -1.17
C THR A 65 6.82 -14.24 0.16
N LEU A 66 6.42 -13.00 0.44
CA LEU A 66 6.72 -12.28 1.68
C LEU A 66 5.58 -12.34 2.71
N ILE A 67 4.49 -13.06 2.43
CA ILE A 67 3.41 -13.23 3.41
C ILE A 67 3.92 -14.10 4.57
N THR A 68 3.79 -13.56 5.77
CA THR A 68 4.02 -14.27 7.05
C THR A 68 2.69 -14.36 7.80
N PRO A 69 2.55 -15.25 8.81
CA PRO A 69 1.34 -15.29 9.63
C PRO A 69 0.95 -13.91 10.18
N ARG A 70 1.94 -13.15 10.67
CA ARG A 70 1.72 -11.76 11.14
C ARG A 70 1.13 -10.84 10.07
N ILE A 71 1.65 -10.92 8.83
CA ILE A 71 1.13 -10.10 7.73
C ILE A 71 -0.27 -10.58 7.33
N ALA A 72 -0.48 -11.88 7.24
CA ALA A 72 -1.78 -12.46 6.91
C ALA A 72 -2.86 -12.06 7.93
N ASP A 73 -2.56 -12.14 9.22
CA ASP A 73 -3.44 -11.72 10.30
C ASP A 73 -3.77 -10.23 10.18
N HIS A 74 -2.76 -9.37 9.95
CA HIS A 74 -2.96 -7.94 9.77
C HIS A 74 -3.83 -7.60 8.55
N LEU A 75 -3.73 -8.37 7.47
CA LEU A 75 -4.53 -8.18 6.25
C LEU A 75 -5.97 -8.70 6.38
N ALA A 76 -6.22 -9.61 7.32
CA ALA A 76 -7.53 -10.19 7.57
C ALA A 76 -8.44 -9.30 8.43
N GLU A 77 -7.86 -8.37 9.21
CA GLU A 77 -8.56 -7.35 10.00
C GLU A 77 -9.16 -6.22 9.11
#